data_AF-A0A2V9RHK2-F1
#
_entry.id   AF-A0A2V9RHK2-F1
#
_cell.length_a   1.000
_cell.length_b   1.000
_cell.length_c   1.000
_cell.angle_alpha   90.00
_cell.angle_beta   90.00
_cell.angle_gamma   90.00
#
_symmetry.space_group_name_H-M   'P 1'
#
loop_
_entity.id
_entity.type
_entity.pdbx_description
1 polymer ?
#
loop_
_entity_poly.entity_id
_entity_poly.type
_entity_poly.pdbx_seq_one_letter_code
_entity_poly.pdbx_strand_id
1 'polypeptide(L)'
;MAVIHEIYRLFIREKSSAWQIARKLTARKISRRGEPWNSQSVLTILKHLKYTGSLVWGRSAGKLHTRIVPVSRPQWRIRPGALCPIVDEKTFQAAQKILRDRPQSMTNDVVLNKVRSLLAKEGRLNARLLNGSYVTPSAGCCKQRFGSLRNVYELLGYTPADSSKVHKETFQLTTRLHRLVVRDIKKYFGKSGVLHG
;
A
#
# COMPACT_ATOMS: atom_id res chain seq x y z
N MET A 1 3.95 13.72 -17.54
CA MET A 1 2.50 13.46 -17.61
C MET A 1 2.16 12.07 -18.17
N ALA A 2 2.83 11.60 -19.23
CA ALA A 2 2.56 10.31 -19.89
C ALA A 2 2.47 9.08 -18.95
N VAL A 3 3.33 9.01 -17.92
CA VAL A 3 3.35 7.87 -16.97
C VAL A 3 2.03 7.72 -16.20
N ILE A 4 1.33 8.83 -15.90
CA ILE A 4 0.06 8.76 -15.17
C ILE A 4 -1.01 8.12 -16.06
N HIS A 5 -1.14 8.56 -17.32
CA HIS A 5 -2.04 7.91 -18.28
C HIS A 5 -1.71 6.43 -18.46
N GLU A 6 -0.42 6.09 -18.54
CA GLU A 6 -0.01 4.69 -18.64
C GLU A 6 -0.46 3.88 -17.42
N ILE A 7 -0.30 4.40 -16.20
CA ILE A 7 -0.78 3.74 -14.98
C ILE A 7 -2.28 3.46 -15.06
N TYR A 8 -3.09 4.44 -15.46
CA TYR A 8 -4.54 4.25 -15.62
C TYR A 8 -4.86 3.23 -16.72
N ARG A 9 -4.15 3.27 -17.86
CA ARG A 9 -4.29 2.32 -18.96
C ARG A 9 -3.99 0.88 -18.52
N LEU A 10 -2.86 0.66 -17.85
CA LEU A 10 -2.45 -0.65 -17.33
C LEU A 10 -3.43 -1.17 -16.27
N PHE A 11 -3.95 -0.27 -15.44
CA PHE A 11 -4.88 -0.62 -14.37
C PHE A 11 -6.26 -1.01 -14.90
N ILE A 12 -6.80 -0.26 -15.86
CA ILE A 12 -8.16 -0.44 -16.38
C ILE A 12 -8.19 -1.51 -17.48
N ARG A 13 -7.33 -1.38 -18.51
CA ARG A 13 -7.36 -2.27 -19.70
C ARG A 13 -6.68 -3.61 -19.44
N GLU A 14 -5.49 -3.58 -18.86
CA GLU A 14 -4.68 -4.79 -18.64
C GLU A 14 -4.99 -5.48 -17.31
N LYS A 15 -5.94 -4.94 -16.50
CA LYS A 15 -6.28 -5.43 -15.15
C LYS A 15 -5.04 -5.76 -14.31
N SER A 16 -3.99 -4.95 -14.45
CA SER A 16 -2.73 -5.18 -13.74
C SER A 16 -2.85 -4.76 -12.28
N SER A 17 -2.30 -5.56 -11.36
CA SER A 17 -2.21 -5.19 -9.95
C SER A 17 -1.29 -3.98 -9.77
N ALA A 18 -1.49 -3.21 -8.69
CA ALA A 18 -0.64 -2.06 -8.40
C ALA A 18 0.84 -2.46 -8.25
N TRP A 19 1.10 -3.69 -7.79
CA TRP A 19 2.43 -4.26 -7.69
C TRP A 19 3.04 -4.57 -9.05
N GLN A 20 2.28 -5.17 -9.97
CA GLN A 20 2.74 -5.41 -11.34
C GLN A 20 3.05 -4.09 -12.06
N ILE A 21 2.18 -3.08 -11.93
CA ILE A 21 2.40 -1.75 -12.50
C ILE A 21 3.68 -1.13 -11.94
N ALA A 22 3.85 -1.13 -10.61
CA ALA A 22 5.05 -0.61 -9.97
C ALA A 22 6.31 -1.33 -10.47
N ARG A 23 6.29 -2.66 -10.55
CA ARG A 23 7.42 -3.46 -11.03
C ARG A 23 7.75 -3.16 -12.50
N LYS A 24 6.74 -3.00 -13.36
CA LYS A 24 6.90 -2.65 -14.78
C LYS A 24 7.54 -1.27 -14.94
N LEU A 25 7.12 -0.29 -14.14
CA LEU A 25 7.69 1.07 -14.17
C LEU A 25 9.12 1.11 -13.62
N THR A 26 9.39 0.42 -12.51
CA THR A 26 10.73 0.32 -11.93
C THR A 26 11.69 -0.43 -12.86
N ALA A 27 11.25 -1.49 -13.53
CA ALA A 27 12.07 -2.21 -14.53
C ALA A 27 12.47 -1.32 -15.72
N ARG A 28 11.62 -0.35 -16.09
CA ARG A 28 11.91 0.65 -17.12
C ARG A 28 12.77 1.82 -16.63
N LYS A 29 13.29 1.76 -15.40
CA LYS A 29 14.09 2.82 -14.75
C LYS A 29 13.37 4.18 -14.70
N ILE A 30 12.04 4.19 -14.68
CA ILE A 30 11.26 5.41 -14.53
C ILE A 30 11.14 5.70 -13.04
N SER A 31 11.68 6.82 -12.57
CA SER A 31 11.57 7.25 -11.17
C SER A 31 10.46 8.29 -11.00
N ARG A 32 9.74 8.23 -9.88
CA ARG A 32 8.63 9.17 -9.61
C ARG A 32 9.11 10.54 -9.13
N ARG A 33 10.26 10.57 -8.44
CA ARG A 33 10.98 11.73 -7.87
C ARG A 33 12.29 11.20 -7.27
N GLY A 34 13.17 10.65 -8.10
CA GLY A 34 14.37 9.92 -7.65
C GLY A 34 14.08 8.53 -7.05
N GLU A 35 12.91 8.34 -6.44
CA GLU A 35 12.51 7.06 -5.83
C GLU A 35 11.88 6.08 -6.84
N PRO A 36 12.12 4.76 -6.66
CA PRO A 36 11.49 3.72 -7.46
C PRO A 36 9.99 3.63 -7.19
N TRP A 37 9.24 3.07 -8.15
CA TRP A 37 7.82 2.84 -7.96
C TRP A 37 7.58 1.69 -7.01
N ASN A 38 6.67 1.93 -6.06
CA ASN A 38 6.11 0.91 -5.19
C ASN A 38 4.58 0.88 -5.33
N SER A 39 3.98 -0.22 -4.87
CA SER A 39 2.53 -0.45 -4.99
C SER A 39 1.70 0.66 -4.33
N GLN A 40 2.16 1.20 -3.20
CA GLN A 40 1.48 2.26 -2.47
C GLN A 40 1.48 3.58 -3.26
N SER A 41 2.59 3.90 -3.91
CA SER A 41 2.74 5.07 -4.78
C SER A 41 1.77 5.00 -5.95
N VAL A 42 1.62 3.83 -6.57
CA VAL A 42 0.65 3.59 -7.66
C VAL A 42 -0.79 3.73 -7.14
N LEU A 43 -1.14 3.08 -6.03
CA LEU A 43 -2.48 3.20 -5.43
C LEU A 43 -2.82 4.63 -5.04
N THR A 44 -1.83 5.40 -4.57
CA THR A 44 -2.00 6.81 -4.23
C THR A 44 -2.35 7.63 -5.48
N ILE A 45 -1.76 7.32 -6.64
CA ILE A 45 -2.13 7.99 -7.90
C ILE A 45 -3.57 7.68 -8.28
N LEU A 46 -3.92 6.39 -8.25
CA LEU A 46 -5.24 5.93 -8.66
C LEU A 46 -6.35 6.48 -7.75
N LYS A 47 -6.07 6.80 -6.47
CA LYS A 47 -7.06 7.28 -5.48
C LYS A 47 -7.19 8.80 -5.38
N HIS A 48 -6.21 9.58 -5.85
CA HIS A 48 -6.15 11.00 -5.50
C HIS A 48 -6.83 11.89 -6.56
N LEU A 49 -7.85 12.67 -6.15
CA LEU A 49 -8.66 13.50 -7.05
C LEU A 49 -7.89 14.61 -7.79
N LYS A 50 -6.69 14.98 -7.31
CA LYS A 50 -5.84 15.98 -8.00
C LYS A 50 -5.55 15.66 -9.46
N TYR A 51 -5.58 14.37 -9.83
CA TYR A 51 -5.32 13.96 -11.21
C TYR A 51 -6.50 14.23 -12.14
N THR A 52 -7.71 14.47 -11.61
CA THR A 52 -8.89 14.94 -12.36
C THR A 52 -9.06 16.46 -12.32
N GLY A 53 -8.02 17.19 -11.90
CA GLY A 53 -8.08 18.66 -11.81
C GLY A 53 -8.76 19.21 -10.56
N SER A 54 -9.16 18.33 -9.64
CA SER A 54 -9.83 18.72 -8.39
C SER A 54 -8.83 19.01 -7.27
N LEU A 55 -8.89 20.20 -6.68
CA LEU A 55 -8.12 20.54 -5.49
C LEU A 55 -8.88 20.11 -4.25
N VAL A 56 -8.22 19.36 -3.36
CA VAL A 56 -8.82 18.86 -2.11
C VAL A 56 -7.94 19.32 -0.95
N TRP A 57 -8.52 20.06 -0.01
CA TRP A 57 -7.85 20.53 1.20
C TRP A 57 -8.74 20.37 2.44
N GLY A 58 -8.18 20.67 3.62
CA GLY A 58 -8.88 20.48 4.89
C GLY A 58 -9.00 19.01 5.31
N ARG A 59 -8.02 18.18 4.96
CA ARG A 59 -7.99 16.75 5.35
C ARG A 59 -7.68 16.52 6.82
N SER A 60 -7.07 17.53 7.44
CA SER A 60 -6.73 17.54 8.85
C SER A 60 -7.03 18.93 9.40
N ALA A 61 -7.38 19.00 10.67
CA ALA A 61 -7.64 20.23 11.39
C ALA A 61 -6.86 20.20 12.70
N GLY A 62 -6.41 21.36 13.15
CA GLY A 62 -5.78 21.55 14.44
C GLY A 62 -5.85 23.03 14.78
N LYS A 63 -6.24 23.35 16.02
CA LYS A 63 -6.06 24.71 16.55
C LYS A 63 -4.57 24.92 16.83
N LEU A 64 -4.14 26.18 16.92
CA LEU A 64 -2.75 26.51 17.24
C LEU A 64 -2.31 25.80 18.53
N HIS A 65 -1.08 25.26 18.55
CA HIS A 65 -0.52 24.46 19.65
C HIS A 65 -1.31 23.19 20.05
N THR A 66 -2.22 22.70 19.21
CA THR A 66 -2.96 21.45 19.48
C THR A 66 -2.60 20.35 18.49
N ARG A 67 -2.91 19.10 18.88
CA ARG A 67 -2.72 17.93 18.04
C ARG A 67 -3.57 18.04 16.78
N ILE A 68 -2.92 17.86 15.63
CA ILE A 68 -3.61 17.77 14.33
C ILE A 68 -4.43 16.47 14.29
N VAL A 69 -5.73 16.61 14.09
CA VAL A 69 -6.67 15.49 13.97
C VAL A 69 -7.13 15.32 12.50
N PRO A 70 -7.33 14.08 12.04
CA PRO A 70 -7.88 13.83 10.72
C PRO A 70 -9.35 14.28 10.66
N VAL A 71 -9.72 14.94 9.57
CA VAL A 71 -11.08 15.44 9.32
C VAL A 71 -11.84 14.43 8.47
N SER A 72 -13.13 14.23 8.75
CA SER A 72 -13.97 13.30 7.99
C SER A 72 -14.11 13.74 6.53
N ARG A 73 -14.24 12.79 5.60
CA ARG A 73 -14.32 13.08 4.15
C ARG A 73 -15.42 14.10 3.76
N PRO A 74 -16.63 14.08 4.33
CA PRO A 74 -17.67 15.06 3.99
C PRO A 74 -17.30 16.50 4.35
N GLN A 75 -16.40 16.69 5.32
CA GLN A 75 -15.94 18.00 5.75
C GLN A 75 -14.76 18.51 4.90
N TRP A 76 -14.21 17.68 4.00
CA TRP A 76 -13.14 18.12 3.10
C TRP A 76 -13.67 19.16 2.12
N ARG A 77 -12.87 20.20 1.88
CA ARG A 77 -13.18 21.19 0.85
C ARG A 77 -12.62 20.68 -0.47
N ILE A 78 -13.50 20.50 -1.44
CA ILE A 78 -13.18 20.04 -2.80
C ILE A 78 -13.56 21.18 -3.76
N ARG A 79 -12.58 21.66 -4.53
CA ARG A 79 -12.81 22.58 -5.65
C ARG A 79 -12.57 21.83 -6.96
N PRO A 80 -13.64 21.43 -7.67
CA PRO A 80 -13.53 20.88 -9.01
C PRO A 80 -12.91 21.91 -9.96
N GLY A 81 -12.15 21.45 -10.97
CA GLY A 81 -11.61 22.31 -12.03
C GLY A 81 -10.56 23.35 -11.58
N ALA A 82 -10.00 23.22 -10.37
CA ALA A 82 -8.98 24.13 -9.86
C ALA A 82 -7.62 23.97 -10.56
N LEU A 83 -7.38 22.82 -11.19
CA LEU A 83 -6.15 22.48 -11.91
C LEU A 83 -6.51 21.85 -13.26
N CYS A 84 -5.57 21.92 -14.21
CA CYS A 84 -5.70 21.20 -15.47
C CYS A 84 -5.78 19.68 -15.21
N PRO A 85 -6.88 19.00 -15.59
CA PRO A 85 -7.03 17.57 -15.40
C PRO A 85 -5.98 16.82 -16.22
N ILE A 86 -5.28 15.89 -15.57
CA ILE A 86 -4.37 14.96 -16.25
C ILE A 86 -5.17 13.75 -16.74
N VAL A 87 -6.24 13.37 -16.06
CA VAL A 87 -7.06 12.20 -16.39
C VAL A 87 -8.53 12.61 -16.38
N ASP A 88 -9.27 12.18 -17.41
CA ASP A 88 -10.71 12.42 -17.50
C ASP A 88 -11.46 11.80 -16.32
N GLU A 89 -12.54 12.45 -15.89
CA GLU A 89 -13.37 11.97 -14.79
C GLU A 89 -13.93 10.57 -15.05
N LYS A 90 -14.29 10.26 -16.31
CA LYS A 90 -14.75 8.91 -16.70
C LYS A 90 -13.70 7.83 -16.44
N THR A 91 -12.45 8.09 -16.80
CA THR A 91 -11.32 7.19 -16.59
C THR A 91 -11.02 7.03 -15.10
N PHE A 92 -11.08 8.12 -14.34
CA PHE A 92 -10.92 8.08 -12.89
C PHE A 92 -12.01 7.25 -12.21
N GLN A 93 -13.27 7.45 -12.56
CA GLN A 93 -14.40 6.71 -12.00
C GLN A 93 -14.33 5.22 -12.34
N ALA A 94 -13.90 4.86 -13.55
CA ALA A 94 -13.66 3.47 -13.92
C ALA A 94 -12.60 2.81 -13.01
N ALA A 95 -11.49 3.50 -12.75
CA ALA A 95 -10.48 3.03 -11.80
C ALA A 95 -11.01 2.95 -10.37
N GLN A 96 -11.82 3.92 -9.92
CA GLN A 96 -12.44 3.89 -8.59
C GLN A 96 -13.41 2.72 -8.42
N LYS A 97 -14.22 2.40 -9.44
CA LYS A 97 -15.12 1.25 -9.42
C LYS A 97 -14.33 -0.04 -9.20
N ILE A 98 -13.29 -0.25 -10.00
CA ILE A 98 -12.35 -1.37 -9.84
C ILE A 98 -11.75 -1.43 -8.42
N LEU A 99 -11.35 -0.28 -7.86
CA LEU A 99 -10.77 -0.23 -6.51
C LEU A 99 -11.78 -0.52 -5.40
N ARG A 100 -13.06 -0.19 -5.59
CA ARG A 100 -14.13 -0.51 -4.63
C ARG A 100 -14.46 -2.01 -4.65
N ASP A 101 -14.44 -2.61 -5.82
CA ASP A 101 -14.70 -4.05 -6.01
C ASP A 101 -13.55 -4.93 -5.47
N ARG A 102 -12.45 -4.32 -4.98
CA ARG A 102 -11.28 -5.03 -4.48
C ARG A 102 -11.43 -5.57 -3.05
N PRO A 103 -10.62 -6.59 -2.70
CA PRO A 103 -10.70 -7.29 -1.41
C PRO A 103 -10.43 -6.47 -0.16
N GLN A 104 -9.88 -5.26 -0.28
CA GLN A 104 -9.57 -4.44 0.89
C GLN A 104 -10.83 -3.96 1.63
N SER A 105 -11.99 -3.89 0.98
CA SER A 105 -13.29 -3.61 1.62
C SER A 105 -14.05 -4.87 2.06
N MET A 106 -13.47 -6.06 1.88
CA MET A 106 -14.15 -7.33 2.12
C MET A 106 -14.03 -7.77 3.57
N THR A 107 -14.95 -8.62 4.02
CA THR A 107 -14.86 -9.33 5.30
C THR A 107 -13.67 -10.30 5.28
N ASN A 108 -13.25 -10.73 6.47
CA ASN A 108 -12.11 -11.65 6.59
C ASN A 108 -12.38 -12.99 5.88
N ASP A 109 -13.60 -13.50 5.91
CA ASP A 109 -13.98 -14.75 5.23
C ASP A 109 -13.83 -14.66 3.71
N VAL A 110 -14.28 -13.54 3.14
CA VAL A 110 -14.19 -13.35 1.69
C VAL A 110 -12.72 -13.19 1.26
N VAL A 111 -11.90 -12.55 2.09
CA VAL A 111 -10.44 -12.50 1.88
C VAL A 111 -9.84 -13.90 1.87
N LEU A 112 -10.14 -14.72 2.88
CA LEU A 112 -9.64 -16.10 2.96
C LEU A 112 -10.11 -16.95 1.79
N ASN A 113 -11.37 -16.84 1.38
CA ASN A 113 -11.91 -17.55 0.22
C ASN A 113 -11.17 -17.21 -1.07
N LYS A 114 -10.86 -15.92 -1.30
CA LYS A 114 -10.08 -15.52 -2.47
C LYS A 114 -8.65 -16.06 -2.45
N VAL A 115 -8.02 -16.08 -1.28
CA VAL A 115 -6.68 -16.67 -1.13
C VAL A 115 -6.75 -18.20 -1.33
N ARG A 116 -7.81 -18.85 -0.85
CA ARG A 116 -8.08 -20.28 -1.06
C ARG A 116 -8.26 -20.61 -2.54
N SER A 117 -9.02 -19.81 -3.27
CA SER A 117 -9.18 -19.99 -4.72
C SER A 117 -7.86 -19.83 -5.48
N LEU A 118 -7.00 -18.89 -5.06
CA LEU A 118 -5.67 -18.74 -5.64
C LEU A 118 -4.77 -19.94 -5.33
N LEU A 119 -4.83 -20.46 -4.10
CA LEU A 119 -4.11 -21.67 -3.71
C LEU A 119 -4.56 -22.87 -4.54
N ALA A 120 -5.86 -23.07 -4.70
CA ALA A 120 -6.42 -24.16 -5.51
C ALA A 120 -5.98 -24.08 -6.98
N LYS A 121 -5.85 -22.86 -7.52
CA LYS A 121 -5.43 -22.63 -8.91
C LYS A 121 -3.92 -22.84 -9.12
N GLU A 122 -3.09 -22.33 -8.22
CA GLU A 122 -1.63 -22.27 -8.43
C GLU A 122 -0.88 -23.41 -7.71
N GLY A 123 -1.54 -24.15 -6.82
CA GLY A 123 -0.95 -25.23 -6.01
C GLY A 123 0.03 -24.75 -4.93
N ARG A 124 0.44 -23.48 -4.95
CA ARG A 124 1.35 -22.87 -3.99
C ARG A 124 1.03 -21.42 -3.70
N LEU A 125 1.35 -20.96 -2.49
CA LEU A 125 1.22 -19.56 -2.10
C LEU A 125 2.55 -18.96 -1.68
N ASN A 126 2.84 -17.78 -2.21
CA ASN A 126 3.89 -16.92 -1.71
C ASN A 126 3.50 -15.45 -1.87
N ALA A 127 4.24 -14.56 -1.19
CA ALA A 127 3.94 -13.13 -1.20
C ALA A 127 3.98 -12.52 -2.61
N ARG A 128 4.81 -13.06 -3.51
CA ARG A 128 4.93 -12.59 -4.90
C ARG A 128 3.67 -12.93 -5.72
N LEU A 129 3.12 -14.13 -5.56
CA LEU A 129 1.86 -14.55 -6.18
C LEU A 129 0.69 -13.72 -5.66
N LEU A 130 0.59 -13.56 -4.33
CA LEU A 130 -0.46 -12.74 -3.71
C LEU A 130 -0.44 -11.29 -4.21
N ASN A 131 0.75 -10.69 -4.29
CA ASN A 131 0.90 -9.32 -4.77
C ASN A 131 0.70 -9.20 -6.29
N GLY A 132 1.06 -10.23 -7.05
CA GLY A 132 0.94 -10.26 -8.50
C GLY A 132 -0.51 -10.36 -8.97
N SER A 133 -1.33 -11.10 -8.24
CA SER A 133 -2.73 -11.28 -8.57
C SER A 133 -3.55 -9.99 -8.38
N TYR A 134 -4.40 -9.70 -9.37
CA TYR A 134 -5.28 -8.55 -9.37
C TYR A 134 -6.53 -8.76 -8.51
N VAL A 135 -6.98 -10.01 -8.40
CA VAL A 135 -8.25 -10.39 -7.76
C VAL A 135 -8.10 -10.73 -6.28
N THR A 136 -6.89 -11.14 -5.86
CA THR A 136 -6.62 -11.50 -4.48
C THR A 136 -6.05 -10.32 -3.68
N PRO A 137 -6.25 -10.32 -2.35
CA PRO A 137 -5.60 -9.33 -1.51
C PRO A 137 -4.08 -9.46 -1.58
N SER A 138 -3.40 -8.32 -1.49
CA SER A 138 -1.94 -8.29 -1.42
C SER A 138 -1.44 -8.93 -0.13
N ALA A 139 -0.18 -9.39 -0.14
CA ALA A 139 0.45 -9.97 1.03
C ALA A 139 0.42 -9.01 2.24
N GLY A 140 0.59 -7.70 2.00
CA GLY A 140 0.49 -6.68 3.05
C GLY A 140 -0.92 -6.56 3.64
N CYS A 141 -1.96 -6.64 2.80
CA CYS A 141 -3.35 -6.65 3.26
C CYS A 141 -3.64 -7.87 4.14
N CYS A 142 -3.15 -9.05 3.75
CA CYS A 142 -3.31 -10.26 4.54
C CYS A 142 -2.57 -10.16 5.88
N LYS A 143 -1.33 -9.65 5.89
CA LYS A 143 -0.58 -9.40 7.14
C LYS A 143 -1.29 -8.43 8.07
N GLN A 144 -1.81 -7.32 7.54
CA GLN A 144 -2.51 -6.33 8.36
C GLN A 144 -3.78 -6.89 9.01
N ARG A 145 -4.52 -7.76 8.30
CA ARG A 145 -5.79 -8.32 8.78
C ARG A 145 -5.63 -9.51 9.72
N PHE A 146 -4.66 -10.39 9.45
CA PHE A 146 -4.48 -11.65 10.17
C PHE A 146 -3.19 -11.70 10.99
N GLY A 147 -2.48 -10.57 11.12
CA GLY A 147 -1.20 -10.43 11.81
C GLY A 147 0.01 -10.89 10.99
N SER A 148 -0.06 -12.07 10.37
CA SER A 148 1.05 -12.62 9.59
C SER A 148 0.57 -13.45 8.39
N LEU A 149 1.44 -13.68 7.39
CA LEU A 149 1.12 -14.62 6.31
C LEU A 149 1.06 -16.06 6.81
N ARG A 150 1.76 -16.39 7.90
CA ARG A 150 1.73 -17.72 8.50
C ARG A 150 0.34 -18.03 9.06
N ASN A 151 -0.24 -17.09 9.78
CA ASN A 151 -1.61 -17.23 10.32
C ASN A 151 -2.62 -17.43 9.19
N VAL A 152 -2.43 -16.75 8.05
CA VAL A 152 -3.27 -16.95 6.86
C VAL A 152 -3.14 -18.37 6.33
N TYR A 153 -1.93 -18.93 6.27
CA TYR A 153 -1.71 -20.29 5.82
C TYR A 153 -2.30 -21.33 6.78
N GLU A 154 -2.14 -21.12 8.09
CA GLU A 154 -2.75 -21.96 9.14
C GLU A 154 -4.28 -21.94 9.04
N LEU A 155 -4.91 -20.77 8.88
CA LEU A 155 -6.35 -20.63 8.65
C LEU A 155 -6.84 -21.30 7.36
N LEU A 156 -5.94 -21.55 6.41
CA LEU A 156 -6.23 -22.25 5.15
C LEU A 156 -5.88 -23.73 5.20
N GLY A 157 -5.31 -24.23 6.30
CA GLY A 157 -4.79 -25.60 6.39
C GLY A 157 -3.62 -25.85 5.42
N TYR A 158 -2.89 -24.81 5.03
CA TYR A 158 -1.81 -24.87 4.05
C TYR A 158 -0.44 -24.78 4.71
N THR A 159 0.46 -25.71 4.39
CA THR A 159 1.85 -25.68 4.85
C THR A 159 2.78 -25.42 3.66
N PRO A 160 3.44 -24.24 3.57
CA PRO A 160 4.37 -23.98 2.48
C PRO A 160 5.63 -24.83 2.62
N ALA A 161 6.09 -25.45 1.53
CA ALA A 161 7.28 -26.30 1.52
C ALA A 161 8.59 -25.59 1.98
N ASP A 162 8.64 -24.26 1.89
CA ASP A 162 9.86 -23.45 2.03
C ASP A 162 9.80 -22.43 3.19
N SER A 163 8.85 -22.57 4.12
CA SER A 163 8.52 -21.52 5.09
C SER A 163 9.56 -21.25 6.18
N SER A 164 10.58 -22.09 6.33
CA SER A 164 11.46 -22.07 7.52
C SER A 164 12.68 -21.14 7.43
N LYS A 165 13.23 -20.90 6.23
CA LYS A 165 14.55 -20.23 6.09
C LYS A 165 14.47 -18.72 5.84
N VAL A 166 13.74 -18.28 4.81
CA VAL A 166 13.81 -16.88 4.30
C VAL A 166 13.24 -15.83 5.28
N HIS A 167 12.25 -16.19 6.10
CA HIS A 167 11.61 -15.25 7.05
C HIS A 167 12.39 -15.09 8.36
N LYS A 168 13.12 -16.12 8.81
CA LYS A 168 13.94 -16.03 10.03
C LYS A 168 15.07 -15.04 9.83
N GLU A 169 15.78 -15.13 8.71
CA GLU A 169 16.94 -14.29 8.39
C GLU A 169 16.56 -12.80 8.28
N THR A 170 15.47 -12.50 7.56
CA THR A 170 15.02 -11.11 7.37
C THR A 170 14.51 -10.49 8.67
N PHE A 171 13.74 -11.21 9.47
CA PHE A 171 13.29 -10.73 10.79
C PHE A 171 14.46 -10.54 11.77
N GLN A 172 15.43 -11.48 11.79
CA GLN A 172 16.62 -11.39 12.63
C GLN A 172 17.49 -10.19 12.25
N LEU A 173 17.73 -9.95 10.95
CA LEU A 173 18.48 -8.80 10.45
C LEU A 173 17.79 -7.49 10.78
N THR A 174 16.49 -7.35 10.50
CA THR A 174 15.74 -6.12 10.81
C THR A 174 15.68 -5.86 12.33
N THR A 175 15.47 -6.90 13.14
CA THR A 175 15.47 -6.79 14.61
C THR A 175 16.84 -6.41 15.15
N ARG A 176 17.92 -6.98 14.60
CA ARG A 176 19.30 -6.68 14.99
C ARG A 176 19.67 -5.24 14.63
N LEU A 177 19.38 -4.82 13.40
CA LEU A 177 19.63 -3.44 12.95
C LEU A 177 18.81 -2.43 13.76
N HIS A 178 17.53 -2.71 14.02
CA HIS A 178 16.69 -1.84 14.87
C HIS A 178 17.26 -1.73 16.30
N ARG A 179 17.72 -2.84 16.91
CA ARG A 179 18.38 -2.79 18.23
C ARG A 179 19.65 -1.96 18.23
N LEU A 180 20.44 -2.02 17.15
CA LEU A 180 21.67 -1.22 17.02
C LEU A 180 21.34 0.26 16.92
N VAL A 181 20.40 0.63 16.05
CA VAL A 181 19.95 2.03 15.90
C VAL A 181 19.37 2.57 17.22
N VAL A 182 18.53 1.81 17.93
CA VAL A 182 17.98 2.22 19.24
C VAL A 182 19.08 2.36 20.30
N ARG A 183 20.09 1.48 20.30
CA ARG A 183 21.23 1.57 21.22
C ARG A 183 22.07 2.81 20.93
N ASP A 184 22.35 3.09 19.67
CA ASP A 184 23.14 4.26 19.27
C ASP A 184 22.38 5.54 19.60
N ILE A 185 21.08 5.61 19.32
CA ILE A 185 20.23 6.74 19.73
C ILE A 185 20.27 6.93 21.26
N LYS A 186 20.18 5.86 22.06
CA LYS A 186 20.32 5.96 23.53
C LYS A 186 21.70 6.47 23.98
N LYS A 187 22.77 6.12 23.26
CA LYS A 187 24.13 6.56 23.56
C LYS A 187 24.31 8.06 23.30
N TYR A 188 23.74 8.59 22.22
CA TYR A 188 23.89 9.98 21.82
C TYR A 188 22.88 10.93 22.48
N PHE A 189 21.67 10.45 22.81
CA PHE A 189 20.58 11.28 23.34
C PHE A 189 20.18 10.95 24.80
N GLY A 190 20.81 9.96 25.43
CA GLY A 190 20.51 9.54 26.81
C GLY A 190 21.15 10.38 27.93
N LYS A 191 21.95 11.40 27.59
CA LYS A 191 22.55 12.35 28.55
C LYS A 191 22.38 13.79 28.07
N SER A 192 21.16 14.31 28.13
CA SER A 192 20.90 15.76 28.16
C SER A 192 19.49 16.00 28.72
N GLY A 193 19.41 16.53 29.95
CA GLY A 193 18.14 16.99 30.51
C GLY A 193 17.98 16.91 32.03
N VAL A 194 19.00 17.21 32.85
CA VAL A 194 18.76 17.83 34.18
C VAL A 194 19.59 19.10 34.23
N LEU A 195 18.96 20.22 33.88
CA LEU A 195 19.49 21.55 34.12
C LEU A 195 19.04 22.00 35.51
N HIS A 196 19.96 22.66 36.20
CA HIS A 196 19.89 23.06 37.59
C HIS A 196 18.83 24.13 37.83
N GLY A 197 18.14 24.01 38.96
CA GLY A 197 17.49 25.10 39.68
C GLY A 197 18.14 25.20 41.04
#